data_AF-A0A523N6C4-F1
#
_entry.id   AF-A0A523N6C4-F1
#
_cell.length_a   1.000
_cell.length_b   1.000
_cell.length_c   1.000
_cell.angle_alpha   90.00
_cell.angle_beta   90.00
_cell.angle_gamma   90.00
#
_symmetry.space_group_name_H-M   'P 1'
#
loop_
_entity.id
_entity.type
_entity.pdbx_description
1 polymer ?
#
loop_
_entity_poly.entity_id
_entity_poly.type
_entity_poly.pdbx_seq_one_letter_code
_entity_poly.pdbx_strand_id
1 'polypeptide(L)'
;MLVFKKNIYFNPIPPKTPGGPKEFRDAADPSPLPFNFIHRALSNAQNLFQEIWETKDRETSDRLGILFPHTARLGGATILGDLSHRLFTGLTQPQHWFSMNCYHQCFLYDCLLDVVEDYSYNGKAERRELFPEMDGREMDFNRFLLEYFFNTTFLIAPERFNRMTPAEKKQLLRSPDFGDDFPQLRQFADPEDPTLGKVINCIPPSPEDLELKLLEHNPYPVV
;
A
#
# COMPACT_ATOMS: atom_id res chain seq x y z
N MET A 1 11.23 5.12 -6.07
CA MET A 1 10.80 5.03 -4.68
C MET A 1 9.36 5.52 -4.60
N LEU A 2 8.51 4.83 -3.84
CA LEU A 2 7.11 5.21 -3.65
C LEU A 2 6.93 6.06 -2.39
N VAL A 3 6.02 7.04 -2.46
CA VAL A 3 5.73 7.93 -1.34
C VAL A 3 4.63 7.37 -0.46
N PHE A 4 4.89 7.33 0.84
CA PHE A 4 4.00 6.95 1.93
C PHE A 4 4.02 8.06 2.99
N LYS A 5 3.22 7.94 4.04
CA LYS A 5 3.28 8.86 5.18
C LYS A 5 4.65 8.86 5.86
N LYS A 6 5.21 7.66 6.07
CA LYS A 6 6.55 7.45 6.62
C LYS A 6 7.46 6.87 5.55
N ASN A 7 8.72 7.29 5.56
CA ASN A 7 9.70 6.79 4.60
C ASN A 7 9.93 5.29 4.81
N ILE A 8 9.46 4.47 3.88
CA ILE A 8 9.61 3.00 3.95
C ILE A 8 11.04 2.54 3.67
N TYR A 9 11.85 3.36 2.99
CA TYR A 9 13.22 3.06 2.57
C TYR A 9 14.26 3.37 3.65
N PHE A 10 13.88 4.18 4.63
CA PHE A 10 14.74 4.58 5.71
C PHE A 10 14.17 4.07 7.03
N ASN A 11 14.82 3.07 7.60
CA ASN A 11 14.61 2.71 9.00
C ASN A 11 15.70 3.42 9.81
N PRO A 12 15.41 4.55 10.48
CA PRO A 12 16.37 5.09 11.42
C PRO A 12 16.60 4.02 12.48
N ILE A 13 17.82 3.47 12.52
CA ILE A 13 18.33 2.91 13.77
C ILE A 13 18.50 4.14 14.66
N PRO A 14 17.70 4.32 15.74
CA PRO A 14 17.87 5.49 16.60
C PRO A 14 19.34 5.55 17.08
N PRO A 15 19.96 6.75 17.11
CA PRO A 15 21.35 6.87 17.48
C PRO A 15 21.55 6.33 18.89
N LYS A 16 22.54 5.42 19.01
CA LYS A 16 22.99 4.84 20.27
C LYS A 16 23.39 5.97 21.23
N THR A 17 22.55 6.27 22.22
CA THR A 17 23.06 6.95 23.41
C THR A 17 24.04 5.98 24.09
N PRO A 18 25.31 6.35 24.34
CA PRO A 18 26.24 5.46 24.99
C PRO A 18 25.82 5.29 26.46
N GLY A 19 25.16 4.17 26.78
CA GLY A 19 24.86 3.77 28.16
C GLY A 19 23.39 3.50 28.51
N GLY A 20 22.44 3.68 27.59
CA GLY A 20 21.03 3.32 27.82
C GLY A 20 20.76 1.81 27.69
N PRO A 21 19.74 1.25 28.37
CA PRO A 21 19.31 -0.13 28.14
C PRO A 21 19.01 -0.34 26.66
N LYS A 22 19.38 -1.51 26.13
CA LYS A 22 19.10 -1.90 24.75
C LYS A 22 17.59 -2.03 24.56
N GLU A 23 16.92 -0.95 24.18
CA GLU A 23 15.55 -1.04 23.69
C GLU A 23 15.59 -1.63 22.28
N PHE A 24 15.32 -2.93 22.21
CA PHE A 24 14.77 -3.53 21.01
C PHE A 24 13.57 -2.68 20.58
N ARG A 25 13.49 -2.34 19.28
CA ARG A 25 12.26 -2.01 18.55
C ARG A 25 11.02 -2.32 19.41
N ASP A 26 10.30 -1.30 19.90
CA ASP A 26 9.27 -1.41 20.96
C ASP A 26 8.84 -2.86 21.17
N ALA A 27 9.48 -3.54 22.13
CA ALA A 27 9.40 -5.01 22.22
C ALA A 27 7.95 -5.51 22.45
N ALA A 28 7.05 -4.59 22.79
CA ALA A 28 5.62 -4.80 22.99
C ALA A 28 4.82 -4.97 21.69
N ASP A 29 5.27 -4.47 20.53
CA ASP A 29 4.49 -4.59 19.29
C ASP A 29 5.36 -4.56 18.00
N PRO A 30 5.66 -5.71 17.40
CA PRO A 30 6.45 -5.78 16.17
C PRO A 30 5.59 -5.36 14.96
N SER A 31 6.13 -4.53 14.08
CA SER A 31 5.55 -4.26 12.75
C SER A 31 6.53 -4.81 11.70
N PRO A 32 6.10 -5.30 10.51
CA PRO A 32 7.07 -5.76 9.52
C PRO A 32 7.97 -4.60 9.07
N LEU A 33 9.16 -4.88 8.53
CA LEU A 33 9.94 -3.81 7.91
C LEU A 33 9.15 -3.35 6.65
N PRO A 34 8.75 -2.07 6.55
CA PRO A 34 7.76 -1.66 5.57
C PRO A 34 8.17 -1.93 4.13
N PHE A 35 9.43 -1.64 3.81
CA PHE A 35 9.99 -1.95 2.50
C PHE A 35 9.92 -3.45 2.20
N ASN A 36 10.30 -4.32 3.14
CA ASN A 36 10.28 -5.77 2.93
C ASN A 36 8.86 -6.28 2.69
N PHE A 37 7.89 -5.79 3.48
CA PHE A 37 6.49 -6.18 3.35
C PHE A 37 5.91 -5.78 2.00
N ILE A 38 6.07 -4.51 1.61
CA ILE A 38 5.59 -3.99 0.33
C ILE A 38 6.31 -4.65 -0.85
N HIS A 39 7.63 -4.83 -0.75
CA HIS A 39 8.41 -5.50 -1.78
C HIS A 39 7.94 -6.93 -1.99
N ARG A 40 7.70 -7.68 -0.91
CA ARG A 40 7.20 -9.06 -1.00
C ARG A 40 5.82 -9.11 -1.65
N ALA A 41 4.89 -8.25 -1.21
CA ALA A 41 3.54 -8.17 -1.79
C ALA A 41 3.57 -7.87 -3.30
N LEU A 42 4.33 -6.86 -3.72
CA LEU A 42 4.43 -6.50 -5.14
C LEU A 42 5.21 -7.55 -5.96
N SER A 43 6.22 -8.19 -5.37
CA SER A 43 6.95 -9.29 -6.01
C SER A 43 6.04 -10.50 -6.24
N ASN A 44 5.20 -10.86 -5.26
CA ASN A 44 4.23 -11.95 -5.41
C ASN A 44 3.25 -11.64 -6.54
N ALA A 45 2.72 -10.41 -6.57
CA ALA A 45 1.83 -9.97 -7.65
C ALA A 45 2.50 -10.03 -9.03
N GLN A 46 3.77 -9.60 -9.15
CA GLN A 46 4.51 -9.69 -10.42
C GLN A 46 4.64 -11.14 -10.91
N ASN A 47 5.01 -12.06 -10.00
CA ASN A 47 5.13 -13.48 -10.35
C ASN A 47 3.79 -14.06 -10.81
N LEU A 48 2.71 -13.75 -10.08
CA LEU A 48 1.36 -14.18 -10.44
C LEU A 48 0.95 -13.70 -11.84
N PHE A 49 1.15 -12.42 -12.16
CA PHE A 49 0.79 -11.90 -13.48
C PHE A 49 1.67 -12.50 -14.59
N GLN A 50 2.95 -12.77 -14.31
CA GLN A 50 3.81 -13.49 -15.23
C GLN A 50 3.26 -14.90 -15.53
N GLU A 51 2.89 -15.67 -14.51
CA GLU A 51 2.31 -17.01 -14.67
C GLU A 51 1.00 -16.97 -15.48
N ILE A 52 0.15 -15.98 -15.22
CA ILE A 52 -1.09 -15.74 -15.96
C ILE A 52 -0.81 -15.48 -17.46
N TRP A 53 0.17 -14.63 -17.78
CA TRP A 53 0.52 -14.32 -19.17
C TRP A 53 1.10 -15.52 -19.91
N GLU A 54 1.89 -16.35 -19.23
CA GLU A 54 2.50 -17.54 -19.81
C GLU A 54 1.47 -18.65 -20.11
N THR A 55 0.46 -18.81 -19.26
CA THR A 55 -0.53 -19.89 -19.35
C THR A 55 -1.70 -19.61 -20.32
N LYS A 56 -1.93 -18.34 -20.70
CA LYS A 56 -3.06 -17.89 -21.56
C LYS A 56 -4.44 -18.41 -21.11
N ASP A 57 -4.61 -18.61 -19.82
CA ASP A 57 -5.81 -19.21 -19.25
C ASP A 57 -6.98 -18.21 -19.21
N ARG A 58 -8.18 -18.65 -19.60
CA ARG A 58 -9.42 -17.84 -19.53
C ARG A 58 -10.07 -17.88 -18.15
N GLU A 59 -9.77 -18.86 -17.29
CA GLU A 59 -10.24 -18.91 -15.88
C GLU A 59 -9.58 -17.84 -14.98
N THR A 60 -8.62 -17.10 -15.53
CA THR A 60 -7.89 -16.00 -14.87
C THR A 60 -8.81 -14.95 -14.25
N SER A 61 -9.95 -14.61 -14.86
CA SER A 61 -10.81 -13.52 -14.36
C SER A 61 -11.43 -13.84 -13.01
N ASP A 62 -11.88 -15.08 -12.80
CA ASP A 62 -12.51 -15.49 -11.54
C ASP A 62 -11.47 -15.60 -10.42
N ARG A 63 -10.26 -16.06 -10.75
CA ARG A 63 -9.12 -16.09 -9.82
C ARG A 63 -8.69 -14.69 -9.40
N LEU A 64 -8.67 -13.73 -10.31
CA LEU A 64 -8.32 -12.34 -9.97
C LEU A 64 -9.32 -11.71 -9.01
N GLY A 65 -10.61 -12.03 -9.12
CA GLY A 65 -11.62 -11.54 -8.17
C GLY A 65 -11.41 -12.06 -6.74
N ILE A 66 -10.84 -13.26 -6.59
CA ILE A 66 -10.52 -13.83 -5.27
C ILE A 66 -9.25 -13.18 -4.71
N LEU A 67 -8.20 -13.05 -5.52
CA LEU A 67 -6.90 -12.54 -5.09
C LEU A 67 -6.86 -11.01 -4.94
N PHE A 68 -7.70 -10.30 -5.70
CA PHE A 68 -7.77 -8.85 -5.74
C PHE A 68 -9.21 -8.36 -5.59
N PRO A 69 -9.84 -8.59 -4.41
CA PRO A 69 -11.28 -8.38 -4.22
C PRO A 69 -11.72 -6.93 -4.44
N HIS A 70 -10.84 -5.95 -4.24
CA HIS A 70 -11.17 -4.54 -4.46
C HIS A 70 -10.79 -4.10 -5.88
N THR A 71 -9.59 -4.45 -6.36
CA THR A 71 -9.06 -3.95 -7.63
C THR A 71 -9.47 -4.72 -8.86
N ALA A 72 -9.84 -6.01 -8.76
CA ALA A 72 -10.41 -6.74 -9.89
C ALA A 72 -11.72 -6.11 -10.41
N ARG A 73 -12.40 -5.30 -9.58
CA ARG A 73 -13.59 -4.52 -9.97
C ARG A 73 -13.26 -3.37 -10.93
N LEU A 74 -12.00 -2.96 -11.00
CA LEU A 74 -11.52 -1.83 -11.79
C LEU A 74 -11.06 -2.26 -13.19
N GLY A 75 -10.78 -3.55 -13.38
CA GLY A 75 -10.27 -4.08 -14.63
C GLY A 75 -9.84 -5.54 -14.56
N GLY A 76 -9.56 -6.12 -15.73
CA GLY A 76 -9.02 -7.48 -15.84
C GLY A 76 -7.49 -7.54 -15.71
N ALA A 77 -6.93 -8.70 -16.03
CA ALA A 77 -5.50 -9.01 -15.90
C ALA A 77 -4.55 -7.96 -16.49
N THR A 78 -4.93 -7.33 -17.60
CA THR A 78 -4.13 -6.27 -18.23
C THR A 78 -3.95 -5.05 -17.32
N ILE A 79 -5.04 -4.55 -16.74
CA ILE A 79 -5.00 -3.34 -15.89
C ILE A 79 -4.25 -3.63 -14.59
N LEU A 80 -4.54 -4.77 -13.95
CA LEU A 80 -3.88 -5.14 -12.70
C LEU A 80 -2.40 -5.48 -12.94
N GLY A 81 -2.07 -6.11 -14.07
CA GLY A 81 -0.70 -6.37 -14.48
C GLY A 81 0.10 -5.07 -14.69
N ASP A 82 -0.51 -4.06 -15.33
CA ASP A 82 0.10 -2.74 -15.49
C ASP A 82 0.32 -2.05 -14.13
N LEU A 83 -0.67 -2.06 -13.24
CA LEU A 83 -0.55 -1.52 -11.88
C LEU A 83 0.59 -2.22 -11.11
N SER A 84 0.64 -3.56 -11.18
CA SER A 84 1.68 -4.37 -10.57
C SER A 84 3.06 -3.98 -11.08
N HIS A 85 3.24 -3.90 -12.40
CA HIS A 85 4.53 -3.59 -13.03
C HIS A 85 5.02 -2.19 -12.65
N ARG A 86 4.12 -1.21 -12.72
CA ARG A 86 4.43 0.19 -12.41
C ARG A 86 4.76 0.39 -10.95
N LEU A 87 3.99 -0.20 -10.03
CA LEU A 87 4.27 -0.13 -8.60
C LEU A 87 5.59 -0.81 -8.24
N PHE A 88 5.87 -2.00 -8.79
CA PHE A 88 7.12 -2.69 -8.53
C PHE A 88 8.33 -1.92 -9.07
N THR A 89 8.23 -1.39 -10.29
CA THR A 89 9.25 -0.52 -10.89
C THR A 89 9.43 0.75 -10.05
N GLY A 90 8.33 1.41 -9.70
CA GLY A 90 8.31 2.60 -8.85
C GLY A 90 8.93 2.32 -7.48
N LEU A 91 8.69 1.16 -6.88
CA LEU A 91 9.27 0.77 -5.59
C LEU A 91 10.80 0.66 -5.67
N THR A 92 11.32 0.11 -6.77
CA THR A 92 12.73 -0.26 -6.95
C THR A 92 13.60 0.83 -7.58
N GLN A 93 13.04 1.97 -8.00
CA GLN A 93 13.83 3.08 -8.56
C GLN A 93 14.48 3.96 -7.48
N PRO A 94 15.81 3.92 -7.26
CA PRO A 94 16.44 4.59 -6.11
C PRO A 94 16.62 6.11 -6.25
N GLN A 95 16.42 6.68 -7.44
CA GLN A 95 16.66 8.12 -7.69
C GLN A 95 15.40 8.96 -7.88
N HIS A 96 14.25 8.31 -8.01
CA HIS A 96 12.98 8.99 -8.31
C HIS A 96 11.99 8.74 -7.21
N TRP A 97 11.22 9.77 -6.83
CA TRP A 97 10.08 9.64 -5.93
C TRP A 97 8.79 9.72 -6.72
N PHE A 98 7.86 8.82 -6.44
CA PHE A 98 6.58 8.74 -7.13
C PHE A 98 5.42 8.83 -6.14
N SER A 99 4.48 9.73 -6.42
CA SER A 99 3.20 9.77 -5.72
C SER A 99 2.22 8.78 -6.35
N MET A 100 1.42 8.16 -5.49
CA MET A 100 0.39 7.18 -5.84
C MET A 100 -1.00 7.79 -5.67
N ASN A 101 -1.87 7.60 -6.66
CA ASN A 101 -3.29 7.91 -6.57
C ASN A 101 -4.11 6.74 -5.96
N CYS A 102 -5.43 6.86 -5.89
CA CYS A 102 -6.28 5.82 -5.28
C CYS A 102 -6.28 4.48 -6.02
N TYR A 103 -6.07 4.42 -7.35
CA TYR A 103 -5.97 3.12 -8.05
C TYR A 103 -4.75 2.33 -7.57
N HIS A 104 -3.61 3.01 -7.49
CA HIS A 104 -2.37 2.45 -6.99
C HIS A 104 -2.49 1.97 -5.53
N GLN A 105 -3.09 2.80 -4.66
CA GLN A 105 -3.27 2.46 -3.25
C GLN A 105 -4.24 1.30 -3.06
N CYS A 106 -5.33 1.25 -3.83
CA CYS A 106 -6.28 0.14 -3.81
C CYS A 106 -5.61 -1.17 -4.24
N PHE A 107 -4.80 -1.15 -5.31
CA PHE A 107 -4.08 -2.35 -5.77
C PHE A 107 -3.06 -2.83 -4.75
N LEU A 108 -2.28 -1.90 -4.21
CA LEU A 108 -1.30 -2.22 -3.18
C LEU A 108 -1.99 -2.79 -1.93
N TYR A 109 -3.15 -2.27 -1.53
CA TYR A 109 -3.92 -2.79 -0.42
C TYR A 109 -4.27 -4.27 -0.61
N ASP A 110 -4.79 -4.66 -1.78
CA ASP A 110 -5.10 -6.06 -2.07
C ASP A 110 -3.85 -6.94 -2.01
N CYS A 111 -2.72 -6.48 -2.58
CA CYS A 111 -1.46 -7.23 -2.53
C CYS A 111 -0.97 -7.44 -1.08
N LEU A 112 -1.10 -6.43 -0.23
CA LEU A 112 -0.71 -6.52 1.18
C LEU A 112 -1.64 -7.45 1.94
N LEU A 113 -2.95 -7.39 1.65
CA LEU A 113 -3.96 -8.23 2.29
C LEU A 113 -3.69 -9.71 2.01
N ASP A 114 -3.38 -10.08 0.77
CA ASP A 114 -3.01 -11.47 0.40
C ASP A 114 -1.82 -11.99 1.24
N VAL A 115 -0.78 -11.17 1.41
CA VAL A 115 0.37 -11.53 2.25
C VAL A 115 0.00 -11.64 3.72
N VAL A 116 -0.91 -10.79 4.23
CA VAL A 116 -1.39 -10.85 5.62
C VAL A 116 -2.21 -12.11 5.86
N GLU A 117 -3.08 -12.48 4.92
CA GLU A 117 -3.88 -13.70 5.01
C GLU A 117 -2.97 -14.93 5.02
N ASP A 118 -2.06 -15.06 4.05
CA ASP A 118 -1.06 -16.14 4.02
C ASP A 118 -0.25 -16.19 5.32
N TYR A 119 0.29 -15.05 5.78
CA TYR A 119 1.04 -14.97 7.03
C TYR A 119 0.22 -15.41 8.25
N SER A 120 -1.07 -15.06 8.30
CA SER A 120 -1.96 -15.36 9.42
C SER A 120 -2.29 -16.85 9.51
N TYR A 121 -2.40 -17.56 8.38
CA TYR A 121 -2.61 -19.01 8.37
C TYR A 121 -1.36 -19.83 8.69
N ASN A 122 -0.17 -19.26 8.48
CA ASN A 122 1.10 -19.93 8.72
C ASN A 122 1.42 -20.12 10.21
N GLY A 123 2.16 -21.18 10.53
CA GLY A 123 2.69 -21.45 11.86
C GLY A 123 3.85 -20.53 12.22
N LYS A 124 4.24 -20.50 13.50
CA LYS A 124 5.30 -19.59 14.00
C LYS A 124 6.64 -19.75 13.27
N ALA A 125 7.01 -20.97 12.88
CA ALA A 125 8.26 -21.24 12.17
C ALA A 125 8.23 -20.63 10.76
N GLU A 126 7.18 -20.91 9.99
CA GLU A 126 6.96 -20.35 8.65
C GLU A 126 6.90 -18.83 8.70
N ARG A 127 6.16 -18.25 9.66
CA ARG A 127 6.11 -16.79 9.86
C ARG A 127 7.49 -16.15 10.09
N ARG A 128 8.43 -16.85 10.74
CA ARG A 128 9.82 -16.37 10.92
C ARG A 128 10.63 -16.44 9.64
N GLU A 129 10.35 -17.41 8.77
CA GLU A 129 10.97 -17.49 7.45
C GLU A 129 10.46 -16.37 6.55
N LEU A 130 9.15 -16.06 6.62
CA LEU A 130 8.52 -15.01 5.83
C LEU A 130 8.95 -13.59 6.24
N PHE A 131 8.90 -13.29 7.54
CA PHE A 131 9.32 -12.01 8.10
C PHE A 131 10.17 -12.25 9.35
N PRO A 132 11.49 -12.48 9.21
CA PRO A 132 12.39 -12.72 10.33
C PRO A 132 12.35 -11.63 11.40
N GLU A 133 12.13 -10.37 10.99
CA GLU A 133 12.02 -9.21 11.87
C GLU A 133 10.81 -9.24 12.81
N MET A 134 9.82 -10.10 12.55
CA MET A 134 8.60 -10.27 13.34
C MET A 134 8.72 -11.39 14.39
N ASP A 135 9.77 -12.21 14.33
CA ASP A 135 9.97 -13.38 15.21
C ASP A 135 8.73 -14.30 15.32
N GLY A 136 7.96 -14.39 14.24
CA GLY A 136 6.75 -15.22 14.15
C GLY A 136 5.54 -14.72 14.95
N ARG A 137 5.57 -13.47 15.39
CA ARG A 137 4.44 -12.79 16.05
C ARG A 137 3.36 -12.41 15.01
N GLU A 138 2.16 -12.08 15.46
CA GLU A 138 1.08 -11.67 14.57
C GLU A 138 1.37 -10.30 13.95
N MET A 139 0.82 -10.06 12.76
CA MET A 139 0.95 -8.79 12.05
C MET A 139 -0.27 -7.93 12.31
N ASP A 140 -0.08 -6.74 12.89
CA ASP A 140 -1.14 -5.72 12.96
C ASP A 140 -1.20 -4.95 11.64
N PHE A 141 -2.04 -5.44 10.72
CA PHE A 141 -2.22 -4.81 9.42
C PHE A 141 -2.91 -3.44 9.52
N ASN A 142 -3.84 -3.26 10.46
CA ASN A 142 -4.53 -1.98 10.65
C ASN A 142 -3.56 -0.90 11.10
N ARG A 143 -2.66 -1.23 12.03
CA ARG A 143 -1.58 -0.33 12.44
C ARG A 143 -0.66 0.02 11.26
N PHE A 144 -0.28 -0.96 10.44
CA PHE A 144 0.53 -0.70 9.24
C PHE A 144 -0.16 0.30 8.30
N LEU A 145 -1.46 0.12 8.03
CA LEU A 145 -2.23 1.03 7.18
C LEU A 145 -2.28 2.45 7.77
N LEU A 146 -2.54 2.57 9.09
CA LEU A 146 -2.57 3.87 9.78
C LEU A 146 -1.22 4.60 9.68
N GLU A 147 -0.12 3.87 9.83
CA GLU A 147 1.23 4.44 9.84
C GLU A 147 1.74 4.82 8.45
N TYR A 148 1.38 4.08 7.39
CA TYR A 148 1.98 4.24 6.06
C TYR A 148 1.02 4.76 4.98
N PHE A 149 -0.26 4.37 4.99
CA PHE A 149 -1.22 4.79 3.95
C PHE A 149 -1.79 6.17 4.22
N PHE A 150 -1.88 7.01 3.18
CA PHE A 150 -2.49 8.34 3.30
C PHE A 150 -3.97 8.25 3.66
N ASN A 151 -4.71 7.31 3.07
CA ASN A 151 -6.07 6.96 3.47
C ASN A 151 -6.42 5.56 2.93
N THR A 152 -7.50 4.99 3.45
CA THR A 152 -8.14 3.76 2.94
C THR A 152 -9.57 4.04 2.51
N THR A 153 -9.87 5.29 2.14
CA THR A 153 -11.23 5.77 1.81
C THR A 153 -11.82 5.04 0.60
N PHE A 154 -10.97 4.47 -0.25
CA PHE A 154 -11.38 3.60 -1.36
C PHE A 154 -12.10 2.31 -0.93
N LEU A 155 -12.06 1.94 0.36
CA LEU A 155 -12.80 0.80 0.92
C LEU A 155 -14.27 1.16 1.27
N ILE A 156 -14.66 2.43 1.15
CA ILE A 156 -16.03 2.85 1.46
C ILE A 156 -17.01 2.31 0.42
N ALA A 157 -18.15 1.80 0.88
CA ALA A 157 -19.24 1.38 0.02
C ALA A 157 -19.72 2.52 -0.90
N PRO A 158 -19.94 2.26 -2.22
CA PRO A 158 -20.34 3.29 -3.19
C PRO A 158 -21.60 4.04 -2.76
N GLU A 159 -22.59 3.34 -2.23
CA GLU A 159 -23.86 3.91 -1.77
C GLU A 159 -23.65 4.89 -0.63
N ARG A 160 -22.73 4.57 0.30
CA ARG A 160 -22.38 5.44 1.40
C ARG A 160 -21.67 6.68 0.88
N PHE A 161 -20.67 6.51 0.02
CA PHE A 161 -19.90 7.63 -0.55
C PHE A 161 -20.78 8.58 -1.38
N ASN A 162 -21.70 8.05 -2.18
CA ASN A 162 -22.56 8.84 -3.06
C ASN A 162 -23.64 9.62 -2.29
N ARG A 163 -23.99 9.20 -1.07
CA ARG A 163 -24.91 9.94 -0.18
C ARG A 163 -24.23 11.05 0.62
N MET A 164 -22.90 11.08 0.66
CA MET A 164 -22.18 12.09 1.42
C MET A 164 -22.19 13.45 0.70
N THR A 165 -22.34 14.49 1.50
CA THR A 165 -22.11 15.88 1.10
C THR A 165 -20.62 16.12 0.78
N PRO A 166 -20.29 17.17 0.01
CA PRO A 166 -18.90 17.55 -0.22
C PRO A 166 -18.10 17.80 1.06
N ALA A 167 -18.75 18.32 2.12
CA ALA A 167 -18.11 18.55 3.40
C ALA A 167 -17.74 17.23 4.12
N GLU A 168 -18.65 16.25 4.11
CA GLU A 168 -18.40 14.92 4.70
C GLU A 168 -17.29 14.17 3.96
N LYS A 169 -17.26 14.25 2.62
CA LYS A 169 -16.16 13.67 1.81
C LYS A 169 -14.81 14.27 2.17
N LYS A 170 -14.76 15.60 2.32
CA LYS A 170 -13.55 16.31 2.79
C LYS A 170 -13.13 15.90 4.19
N GLN A 171 -14.09 15.60 5.07
CA GLN A 171 -13.79 15.19 6.43
C GLN A 171 -13.21 13.78 6.51
N LEU A 172 -13.70 12.82 5.70
CA LEU A 172 -13.12 11.48 5.63
C LEU A 172 -11.64 11.49 5.28
N LEU A 173 -11.27 12.37 4.36
CA LEU A 173 -9.90 12.52 3.87
C LEU A 173 -9.01 13.33 4.84
N ARG A 174 -9.62 13.91 5.88
CA ARG A 174 -8.98 14.65 6.96
C ARG A 174 -9.09 13.94 8.32
N SER A 175 -9.48 12.66 8.36
CA SER A 175 -9.68 11.96 9.63
C SER A 175 -8.39 12.06 10.48
N PRO A 176 -8.48 12.48 11.76
CA PRO A 176 -7.33 12.67 12.64
C PRO A 176 -6.51 11.39 12.84
N ASP A 177 -7.12 10.22 12.65
CA ASP A 177 -6.44 8.91 12.69
C ASP A 177 -5.37 8.76 11.59
N PHE A 178 -5.42 9.60 10.54
CA PHE A 178 -4.55 9.52 9.37
C PHE A 178 -3.66 10.76 9.11
N GLY A 179 -3.45 11.65 10.10
CA GLY A 179 -2.20 12.45 10.12
C GLY A 179 -2.30 13.92 10.50
N ASP A 180 -1.63 14.26 11.61
CA ASP A 180 -1.11 15.61 11.88
C ASP A 180 0.43 15.68 11.86
N ASP A 181 1.13 14.54 11.79
CA ASP A 181 2.58 14.47 12.07
C ASP A 181 3.49 15.05 10.97
N PHE A 182 3.02 15.14 9.71
CA PHE A 182 3.84 15.63 8.58
C PHE A 182 3.06 16.60 7.65
N PRO A 183 3.01 17.90 8.00
CA PRO A 183 2.27 18.91 7.23
C PRO A 183 2.63 18.99 5.74
N GLN A 184 3.91 18.77 5.39
CA GLN A 184 4.42 18.82 4.01
C GLN A 184 3.94 17.64 3.13
N LEU A 185 3.53 16.53 3.74
CA LEU A 185 3.00 15.38 3.01
C LEU A 185 1.48 15.45 2.82
N ARG A 186 0.80 16.47 3.36
CA ARG A 186 -0.66 16.67 3.21
C ARG A 186 -1.09 16.77 1.75
N GLN A 187 -0.22 17.27 0.87
CA GLN A 187 -0.49 17.35 -0.56
C GLN A 187 -0.69 15.98 -1.24
N PHE A 188 -0.23 14.89 -0.62
CA PHE A 188 -0.43 13.52 -1.09
C PHE A 188 -1.68 12.86 -0.48
N ALA A 189 -2.22 13.45 0.59
CA ALA A 189 -3.54 13.15 1.11
C ALA A 189 -4.56 14.13 0.48
N ASP A 190 -4.60 14.18 -0.84
CA ASP A 190 -5.48 15.11 -1.56
C ASP A 190 -6.96 14.72 -1.31
N PRO A 191 -7.74 15.56 -0.59
CA PRO A 191 -9.16 15.29 -0.39
C PRO A 191 -9.98 15.39 -1.69
N GLU A 192 -9.37 15.87 -2.77
CA GLU A 192 -9.96 15.99 -4.10
C GLU A 192 -9.26 15.07 -5.11
N ASP A 193 -8.53 14.03 -4.68
CA ASP A 193 -7.95 13.03 -5.60
C ASP A 193 -9.07 12.55 -6.56
N PRO A 194 -9.00 12.91 -7.86
CA PRO A 194 -10.08 12.64 -8.79
C PRO A 194 -10.28 11.15 -9.02
N THR A 195 -9.30 10.32 -8.64
CA THR A 195 -9.37 8.86 -8.74
C THR A 195 -10.11 8.22 -7.57
N LEU A 196 -10.26 8.88 -6.42
CA LEU A 196 -10.94 8.32 -5.26
C LEU A 196 -12.39 7.93 -5.57
N GLY A 197 -13.15 8.89 -6.10
CA GLY A 197 -14.54 8.66 -6.50
C GLY A 197 -14.65 7.64 -7.63
N LYS A 198 -13.65 7.58 -8.53
CA LYS A 198 -13.61 6.60 -9.61
C LYS A 198 -13.42 5.17 -9.08
N VAL A 199 -12.44 4.97 -8.20
CA VAL A 199 -12.16 3.66 -7.57
C VAL A 199 -13.37 3.16 -6.79
N ILE A 200 -13.95 4.02 -5.94
CA ILE A 200 -15.15 3.65 -5.14
C ILE A 200 -16.29 3.24 -6.06
N ASN A 201 -16.53 3.97 -7.15
CA ASN A 201 -17.60 3.66 -8.10
C ASN A 201 -17.20 2.62 -9.16
N CYS A 202 -16.06 1.94 -9.00
CA CYS A 202 -15.55 0.92 -9.91
C CYS A 202 -15.45 1.37 -11.37
N ILE A 203 -15.08 2.63 -11.57
CA ILE A 203 -14.77 3.15 -12.88
C ILE A 203 -13.37 2.63 -13.26
N PRO A 204 -13.20 2.05 -14.47
CA PRO A 204 -11.87 1.64 -14.92
C PRO A 204 -10.91 2.84 -15.08
N PRO A 205 -9.61 2.67 -14.77
CA PRO A 205 -8.63 3.72 -14.92
C PRO A 205 -8.39 4.07 -16.40
N SER A 206 -8.22 5.36 -16.69
CA SER A 206 -7.61 5.79 -17.96
C SER A 206 -6.11 5.47 -17.98
N PRO A 207 -5.44 5.53 -19.14
CA PRO A 207 -3.98 5.38 -19.20
C PRO A 207 -3.23 6.37 -18.29
N GLU A 208 -3.73 7.61 -18.17
CA GLU A 208 -3.16 8.62 -17.27
C GLU A 208 -3.37 8.29 -15.80
N ASP A 209 -4.52 7.69 -15.45
CA ASP A 209 -4.80 7.24 -14.08
C ASP A 209 -3.85 6.10 -13.65
N LEU A 210 -3.27 5.35 -14.60
CA LEU A 210 -2.28 4.29 -14.34
C LEU A 210 -0.86 4.82 -14.16
N GLU A 211 -0.56 6.07 -14.54
CA GLU A 211 0.80 6.60 -14.46
C GLU A 211 1.17 6.97 -13.02
N LEU A 212 2.39 6.60 -12.63
CA LEU A 212 3.00 7.09 -11.40
C LEU A 212 3.49 8.52 -11.62
N LYS A 213 2.99 9.46 -10.82
CA LYS A 213 3.41 10.86 -10.92
C LYS A 213 4.77 11.06 -10.26
N LEU A 214 5.77 11.41 -11.08
CA LEU A 214 7.12 11.75 -10.63
C LEU A 214 7.11 13.04 -9.79
N LEU A 215 7.91 13.04 -8.73
CA LEU A 215 8.17 14.21 -7.91
C LEU A 215 9.54 14.80 -8.22
N GLU A 216 9.60 16.12 -8.28
CA GLU A 216 10.84 16.85 -8.56
C GLU A 216 11.84 16.80 -7.40
N HIS A 217 11.35 16.57 -6.17
CA HIS A 217 12.14 16.63 -4.95
C HIS A 217 11.81 15.48 -3.98
N ASN A 218 12.73 15.19 -3.07
CA ASN A 218 12.49 14.26 -1.97
C ASN A 218 11.36 14.80 -1.07
N PRO A 219 10.27 14.05 -0.87
CA PRO A 219 9.14 14.50 -0.07
C PRO A 219 9.37 14.40 1.44
N TYR A 220 10.41 13.67 1.88
CA TYR A 220 10.76 13.54 3.29
C TYR A 220 11.80 14.58 3.69
N PRO A 221 11.74 15.12 4.93
CA PRO A 221 12.76 16.03 5.42
C PRO A 221 14.12 15.33 5.38
N VAL A 222 15.15 16.07 4.96
CA VAL A 222 16.54 15.62 5.12
C VAL A 222 16.82 15.66 6.62
N VAL A 223 16.93 14.47 7.23
CA VAL A 223 17.27 14.30 8.65
C VAL A 223 18.77 14.57 8.84
#